data_AF-A0A929VYS2-F1
#
_entry.id   AF-A0A929VYS2-F1
#
_cell.length_a   1.000
_cell.length_b   1.000
_cell.length_c   1.000
_cell.angle_alpha   90.00
_cell.angle_beta   90.00
_cell.angle_gamma   90.00
#
_symmetry.space_group_name_H-M   'P 1'
#
loop_
_entity.id
_entity.type
_entity.pdbx_description
1 polymer ?
#
loop_
_entity_poly.entity_id
_entity_poly.type
_entity_poly.pdbx_seq_one_letter_code
_entity_poly.pdbx_strand_id
1 'polypeptide(L)'
;MKLNVSLATIFVAGLLCGACKGGTDPLKEVKTALNNKRPADAMKLIQKMERDTAYVPDVQYFELGALAAKKLNEAENEKLYLRRNPDTTSYFATQYDVFAYTLRADSLLRAQQADKKLANSGLPGAYAALLGRLYPNLATASRYFLGKEKWSEAARFAKMTLEAQKAPLFKQRPPALPEALEMQNAADYLYAGYASGNFDEAPRYAELALRDSAHRSTVLHTLALNYEAARKPDELLAFLQRGVHEYPNDDFFFSKLAEEYFRRNRERELLACVDSLLPLRTKKAALYDAQAEAYDRMRKDTLCLQAAQNLQKVDPDNARADYFIGKAYVHRAKSILLPTSIKAPGYTKAFKAQRKCYEEAKPHLERFRKAAPDAPRLWAPLLYDVYLNLNLGKEFEEISKYNPV
;
A
#
# COMPACT_ATOMS: atom_id res chain seq x y z
N MET A 1 21.24 1.09 -4.73
CA MET A 1 22.02 -0.16 -4.64
C MET A 1 21.09 -1.29 -5.04
N LYS A 2 21.18 -1.76 -6.29
CA LYS A 2 20.23 -2.71 -6.92
C LYS A 2 20.51 -4.11 -6.39
N LEU A 3 19.56 -4.74 -5.69
CA LEU A 3 19.59 -6.18 -5.45
C LEU A 3 19.02 -6.89 -6.69
N ASN A 4 19.92 -7.22 -7.60
CA ASN A 4 19.71 -8.27 -8.58
C ASN A 4 19.55 -9.59 -7.83
N VAL A 5 18.36 -10.20 -7.87
CA VAL A 5 18.23 -11.64 -7.63
C VAL A 5 18.63 -12.33 -8.93
N SER A 6 19.95 -12.44 -9.14
CA SER A 6 20.50 -13.36 -10.12
C SER A 6 20.19 -14.78 -9.69
N LEU A 7 19.84 -15.61 -10.67
CA LEU A 7 19.97 -17.06 -10.59
C LEU A 7 21.36 -17.38 -10.01
N ALA A 8 21.42 -17.80 -8.75
CA ALA A 8 22.62 -18.42 -8.22
C ALA A 8 22.66 -19.86 -8.77
N THR A 9 23.41 -20.03 -9.85
CA THR A 9 23.92 -21.30 -10.32
C THR A 9 24.75 -21.91 -9.19
N ILE A 10 24.15 -22.80 -8.39
CA ILE A 10 24.89 -23.59 -7.41
C ILE A 10 25.67 -24.64 -8.20
N PHE A 11 26.97 -24.38 -8.35
CA PHE A 11 27.95 -25.37 -8.79
C PHE A 11 27.97 -26.51 -7.75
N VAL A 12 27.44 -27.67 -8.13
CA VAL A 12 27.52 -28.89 -7.32
C VAL A 12 28.97 -29.38 -7.34
N ALA A 13 29.71 -29.12 -6.27
CA ALA A 13 30.90 -29.90 -5.97
C ALA A 13 30.45 -31.31 -5.59
N GLY A 14 30.79 -32.28 -6.45
CA GLY A 14 30.48 -33.68 -6.25
C GLY A 14 31.12 -34.22 -4.98
N LEU A 15 30.29 -34.49 -3.97
CA LEU A 15 30.58 -35.51 -2.98
C LEU A 15 29.80 -36.77 -3.38
N LEU A 16 30.54 -37.72 -3.94
CA LEU A 16 30.16 -39.12 -4.05
C LEU A 16 30.05 -39.69 -2.63
N CYS A 17 28.87 -39.55 -2.00
CA CYS A 17 28.51 -40.42 -0.88
C CYS A 17 28.01 -41.73 -1.47
N GLY A 18 28.82 -42.78 -1.27
CA GLY A 18 28.46 -44.16 -1.55
C GLY A 18 27.15 -44.54 -0.88
N ALA A 19 26.34 -45.29 -1.62
CA ALA A 19 25.05 -45.77 -1.19
C ALA A 19 25.16 -46.68 0.05
N CYS A 20 24.66 -46.21 1.19
CA CYS A 20 24.21 -47.09 2.27
C CYS A 20 22.84 -47.67 1.89
N LYS A 21 22.83 -48.85 1.27
CA LYS A 21 21.65 -49.69 1.10
C LYS A 21 21.25 -50.28 2.47
N GLY A 22 20.45 -49.54 3.23
CA GLY A 22 19.93 -49.98 4.53
C GLY A 22 18.90 -49.06 5.21
N GLY A 23 18.54 -47.92 4.61
CA GLY A 23 17.51 -47.03 5.16
C GLY A 23 16.09 -47.48 4.79
N THR A 24 15.18 -47.47 5.77
CA THR A 24 13.74 -47.59 5.52
C THR A 24 13.28 -46.50 4.55
N ASP A 25 12.51 -46.84 3.51
CA ASP A 25 11.89 -45.87 2.59
C ASP A 25 11.20 -44.75 3.39
N PRO A 26 11.70 -43.51 3.34
CA PRO A 26 11.19 -42.41 4.18
C PRO A 26 9.74 -42.05 3.85
N LEU A 27 9.25 -42.46 2.67
CA LEU A 27 7.88 -42.22 2.21
C LEU A 27 6.95 -43.42 2.47
N LYS A 28 7.43 -44.50 3.10
CA LYS A 28 6.65 -45.72 3.37
C LYS A 28 5.38 -45.40 4.14
N GLU A 29 5.48 -44.60 5.20
CA GLU A 29 4.31 -44.25 6.03
C GLU A 29 3.29 -43.40 5.26
N VAL A 30 3.75 -42.49 4.39
CA VAL A 30 2.88 -41.69 3.51
C VAL A 30 2.10 -42.60 2.57
N LYS A 31 2.79 -43.55 1.93
CA LYS A 31 2.17 -44.56 1.04
C LYS A 31 1.16 -45.42 1.80
N THR A 32 1.52 -45.90 2.99
CA THR A 32 0.62 -46.68 3.86
C THR A 32 -0.62 -45.89 4.27
N ALA A 33 -0.49 -44.61 4.60
CA ALA A 33 -1.63 -43.76 4.94
C ALA A 33 -2.58 -43.58 3.74
N LEU A 34 -2.04 -43.31 2.54
CA LEU A 34 -2.82 -43.17 1.31
C LEU A 34 -3.55 -44.48 0.93
N ASN A 35 -2.88 -45.62 1.04
CA ASN A 35 -3.47 -46.94 0.79
C ASN A 35 -4.61 -47.26 1.75
N ASN A 36 -4.48 -46.83 3.01
CA ASN A 36 -5.52 -46.97 4.03
C ASN A 36 -6.62 -45.89 3.94
N LYS A 37 -6.70 -45.14 2.83
CA LYS A 37 -7.68 -44.05 2.62
C LYS A 37 -7.62 -42.95 3.70
N ARG A 38 -6.43 -42.67 4.25
CA ARG A 38 -6.17 -41.61 5.24
C ARG A 38 -5.33 -40.48 4.65
N PRO A 39 -5.89 -39.67 3.72
CA PRO A 39 -5.13 -38.62 3.04
C PRO A 39 -4.71 -37.46 3.97
N ALA A 40 -5.45 -37.21 5.05
CA ALA A 40 -5.08 -36.23 6.06
C ALA A 40 -3.82 -36.64 6.83
N ASP A 41 -3.71 -37.92 7.21
CA ASP A 41 -2.52 -38.46 7.87
C ASP A 41 -1.31 -38.40 6.92
N ALA A 42 -1.52 -38.77 5.64
CA ALA A 42 -0.48 -38.66 4.62
C ALA A 42 0.01 -37.23 4.44
N MET A 43 -0.90 -36.25 4.37
CA MET A 43 -0.54 -34.83 4.24
C MET A 43 0.23 -34.31 5.47
N LYS A 44 -0.18 -34.71 6.68
CA LYS A 44 0.57 -34.37 7.91
C LYS A 44 2.00 -34.92 7.89
N LEU A 45 2.19 -36.14 7.40
CA LEU A 45 3.52 -36.74 7.25
C LEU A 45 4.36 -35.96 6.24
N ILE A 46 3.80 -35.63 5.06
CA ILE A 46 4.46 -34.80 4.04
C ILE A 46 4.87 -33.44 4.64
N GLN A 47 3.96 -32.72 5.29
CA GLN A 47 4.24 -31.41 5.92
C GLN A 47 5.27 -31.51 7.04
N LYS A 48 5.32 -32.63 7.77
CA LYS A 48 6.36 -32.87 8.79
C LYS A 48 7.73 -33.02 8.14
N MET A 49 7.82 -33.73 7.02
CA MET A 49 9.07 -33.90 6.27
C MET A 49 9.54 -32.57 5.64
N GLU A 50 8.64 -31.68 5.23
CA GLU A 50 9.02 -30.34 4.71
C GLU A 50 9.76 -29.48 5.77
N ARG A 51 9.52 -29.73 7.06
CA ARG A 51 10.17 -29.03 8.17
C ARG A 51 11.51 -29.66 8.57
N ASP A 52 11.82 -30.84 8.08
CA ASP A 52 13.08 -31.52 8.32
C ASP A 52 14.14 -31.03 7.33
N THR A 53 15.08 -30.23 7.81
CA THR A 53 16.13 -29.64 6.98
C THR A 53 17.14 -30.66 6.45
N ALA A 54 17.16 -31.88 7.01
CA ALA A 54 18.01 -32.98 6.53
C ALA A 54 17.35 -33.76 5.38
N TYR A 55 16.03 -33.68 5.22
CA TYR A 55 15.32 -34.35 4.14
C TYR A 55 15.40 -33.51 2.86
N VAL A 56 15.74 -34.16 1.74
CA VAL A 56 15.76 -33.54 0.42
C VAL A 56 14.57 -34.07 -0.38
N PRO A 57 13.50 -33.26 -0.58
CA PRO A 57 12.35 -33.65 -1.38
C PRO A 57 12.71 -34.06 -2.81
N ASP A 58 12.31 -35.26 -3.19
CA ASP A 58 12.44 -35.78 -4.55
C ASP A 58 11.09 -35.75 -5.30
N VAL A 59 11.07 -36.23 -6.54
CA VAL A 59 9.84 -36.30 -7.35
C VAL A 59 8.74 -37.09 -6.62
N GLN A 60 9.08 -38.24 -6.01
CA GLN A 60 8.09 -39.10 -5.38
C GLN A 60 7.43 -38.42 -4.17
N TYR A 61 8.20 -37.65 -3.39
CA TYR A 61 7.66 -36.80 -2.33
C TYR A 61 6.57 -35.86 -2.86
N PHE A 62 6.86 -35.12 -3.93
CA PHE A 62 5.90 -34.18 -4.49
C PHE A 62 4.69 -34.88 -5.12
N GLU A 63 4.86 -36.02 -5.78
CA GLU A 63 3.75 -36.81 -6.33
C GLU A 63 2.82 -37.33 -5.23
N LEU A 64 3.36 -37.82 -4.11
CA LEU A 64 2.56 -38.26 -2.97
C LEU A 64 1.84 -37.09 -2.28
N GLY A 65 2.50 -35.93 -2.16
CA GLY A 65 1.88 -34.69 -1.69
C GLY A 65 0.70 -34.26 -2.57
N ALA A 66 0.88 -34.27 -3.90
CA ALA A 66 -0.18 -33.95 -4.86
C ALA A 66 -1.35 -34.94 -4.76
N LEU A 67 -1.07 -36.24 -4.60
CA LEU A 67 -2.10 -37.26 -4.44
C LEU A 67 -2.88 -37.10 -3.12
N ALA A 68 -2.18 -36.81 -2.02
CA ALA A 68 -2.82 -36.53 -0.73
C ALA A 68 -3.72 -35.28 -0.82
N ALA A 69 -3.20 -34.18 -1.39
CA ALA A 69 -3.94 -32.94 -1.59
C ALA A 69 -5.19 -33.16 -2.48
N LYS A 70 -5.05 -33.94 -3.56
CA LYS A 70 -6.15 -34.29 -4.46
C LYS A 70 -7.26 -35.01 -3.70
N LYS A 71 -6.92 -36.02 -2.90
CA LYS A 71 -7.91 -36.78 -2.12
C LYS A 71 -8.61 -35.92 -1.06
N LEU A 72 -7.89 -34.98 -0.43
CA LEU A 72 -8.49 -34.02 0.49
C LEU A 72 -9.44 -33.06 -0.25
N ASN A 73 -9.05 -32.57 -1.43
CA ASN A 73 -9.91 -31.72 -2.23
C ASN A 73 -11.17 -32.45 -2.71
N GLU A 74 -11.05 -33.72 -3.14
CA GLU A 74 -12.20 -34.56 -3.52
C GLU A 74 -13.21 -34.68 -2.38
N ALA A 75 -12.76 -34.82 -1.12
CA ALA A 75 -13.64 -34.88 0.05
C ALA A 75 -14.38 -33.55 0.33
N GLU A 76 -13.73 -32.39 0.17
CA GLU A 76 -14.42 -31.09 0.27
C GLU A 76 -15.38 -30.84 -0.89
N ASN A 77 -15.01 -31.28 -2.10
CA ASN A 77 -15.86 -31.16 -3.28
C ASN A 77 -17.11 -32.08 -3.19
N GLU A 78 -16.99 -33.25 -2.55
CA GLU A 78 -18.13 -34.13 -2.28
C GLU A 78 -19.16 -33.46 -1.35
N LYS A 79 -18.71 -32.70 -0.34
CA LYS A 79 -19.63 -31.93 0.52
C LYS A 79 -20.45 -30.92 -0.28
N LEU A 80 -19.80 -30.21 -1.21
CA LEU A 80 -20.48 -29.28 -2.13
C LEU A 80 -21.54 -29.99 -2.98
N TYR A 81 -21.19 -31.14 -3.56
CA TYR A 81 -22.12 -31.95 -4.37
C TYR A 81 -23.34 -32.42 -3.56
N LEU A 82 -23.10 -32.81 -2.29
CA LEU A 82 -24.15 -33.23 -1.35
C LEU A 82 -24.92 -32.05 -0.73
N ARG A 83 -24.74 -30.82 -1.22
CA ARG A 83 -25.35 -29.57 -0.71
C ARG A 83 -25.11 -29.35 0.80
N ARG A 84 -23.95 -29.80 1.29
CA ARG A 84 -23.47 -29.53 2.66
C ARG A 84 -22.53 -28.32 2.62
N ASN A 85 -22.38 -27.65 3.75
CA ASN A 85 -21.44 -26.53 3.87
C ASN A 85 -19.99 -27.06 3.88
N PRO A 86 -19.17 -26.80 2.85
CA PRO A 86 -17.75 -27.11 2.92
C PRO A 86 -17.04 -26.10 3.82
N ASP A 87 -15.85 -26.45 4.31
CA ASP A 87 -14.92 -25.44 4.76
C ASP A 87 -14.29 -24.79 3.52
N THR A 88 -14.76 -23.60 3.13
CA THR A 88 -14.28 -22.89 1.94
C THR A 88 -12.79 -22.56 2.01
N THR A 89 -12.24 -22.31 3.21
CA THR A 89 -10.80 -22.07 3.37
C THR A 89 -10.02 -23.35 3.07
N SER A 90 -10.47 -24.49 3.60
CA SER A 90 -9.85 -25.79 3.33
C SER A 90 -10.06 -26.25 1.88
N TYR A 91 -11.21 -25.92 1.27
CA TYR A 91 -11.47 -26.17 -0.13
C TYR A 91 -10.48 -25.46 -1.05
N PHE A 92 -10.19 -24.18 -0.80
CA PHE A 92 -9.16 -23.46 -1.56
C PHE A 92 -7.74 -23.93 -1.20
N ALA A 93 -7.44 -24.13 0.08
CA ALA A 93 -6.12 -24.56 0.53
C ALA A 93 -5.69 -25.89 -0.10
N THR A 94 -6.59 -26.88 -0.12
CA THR A 94 -6.30 -28.18 -0.74
C THR A 94 -6.07 -28.08 -2.24
N GLN A 95 -6.76 -27.18 -2.95
CA GLN A 95 -6.50 -26.93 -4.38
C GLN A 95 -5.13 -26.29 -4.59
N TYR A 96 -4.78 -25.31 -3.76
CA TYR A 96 -3.44 -24.73 -3.79
C TYR A 96 -2.37 -25.80 -3.63
N ASP A 97 -2.55 -26.71 -2.67
CA ASP A 97 -1.60 -27.79 -2.42
C ASP A 97 -1.49 -28.71 -3.65
N VAL A 98 -2.62 -29.06 -4.31
CA VAL A 98 -2.56 -29.82 -5.57
C VAL A 98 -1.71 -29.11 -6.62
N PHE A 99 -1.87 -27.79 -6.80
CA PHE A 99 -1.01 -26.99 -7.70
C PHE A 99 0.45 -27.00 -7.25
N ALA A 100 0.72 -26.64 -5.99
CA ALA A 100 2.07 -26.47 -5.46
C ALA A 100 2.90 -27.75 -5.57
N TYR A 101 2.34 -28.89 -5.15
CA TYR A 101 3.03 -30.18 -5.23
C TYR A 101 3.20 -30.64 -6.68
N THR A 102 2.16 -30.54 -7.51
CA THR A 102 2.23 -31.00 -8.91
C THR A 102 3.25 -30.19 -9.73
N LEU A 103 3.28 -28.87 -9.57
CA LEU A 103 4.22 -28.00 -10.29
C LEU A 103 5.68 -28.24 -9.86
N ARG A 104 5.93 -28.50 -8.57
CA ARG A 104 7.27 -28.89 -8.07
C ARG A 104 7.70 -30.25 -8.61
N ALA A 105 6.80 -31.24 -8.67
CA ALA A 105 7.07 -32.53 -9.29
C ALA A 105 7.42 -32.40 -10.79
N ASP A 106 6.65 -31.61 -11.55
CA ASP A 106 6.90 -31.36 -12.98
C ASP A 106 8.28 -30.73 -13.20
N SER A 107 8.62 -29.72 -12.38
CA SER A 107 9.90 -29.03 -12.46
C SER A 107 11.09 -29.96 -12.21
N LEU A 108 11.03 -30.80 -11.16
CA LEU A 108 12.11 -31.74 -10.85
C LEU A 108 12.26 -32.85 -11.90
N LEU A 109 11.15 -33.41 -12.39
CA LEU A 109 11.18 -34.40 -13.46
C LEU A 109 11.86 -33.85 -14.71
N ARG A 110 11.55 -32.61 -15.10
CA ARG A 110 12.18 -31.97 -16.27
C ARG A 110 13.66 -31.71 -16.07
N ALA A 111 14.08 -31.29 -14.87
CA ALA A 111 15.50 -31.15 -14.55
C ALA A 111 16.23 -32.51 -14.70
N GLN A 112 15.65 -33.60 -14.19
CA GLN A 112 16.22 -34.94 -14.32
C GLN A 112 16.28 -35.46 -15.77
N GLN A 113 15.29 -35.09 -16.60
CA GLN A 113 15.28 -35.40 -18.03
C GLN A 113 16.36 -34.63 -18.81
N ALA A 114 16.55 -33.33 -18.49
CA ALA A 114 17.61 -32.52 -19.09
C ALA A 114 19.01 -33.09 -18.78
N ASP A 115 19.18 -33.64 -17.57
CA ASP A 115 20.41 -34.29 -17.12
C ASP A 115 20.58 -35.74 -17.63
N LYS A 116 19.72 -36.20 -18.57
CA LYS A 116 19.70 -37.56 -19.15
C LYS A 116 19.54 -38.71 -18.13
N LYS A 117 19.13 -38.44 -16.88
CA LYS A 117 18.95 -39.46 -15.83
C LYS A 117 17.64 -40.24 -15.96
N LEU A 118 16.64 -39.67 -16.64
CA LEU A 118 15.36 -40.32 -16.93
C LEU A 118 14.96 -40.03 -18.38
N ALA A 119 14.90 -41.07 -19.22
CA ALA A 119 14.26 -41.00 -20.52
C ALA A 119 12.80 -41.49 -20.38
N ASN A 120 11.84 -40.64 -20.76
CA ASN A 120 10.40 -40.96 -20.94
C ASN A 120 9.47 -41.04 -19.71
N SER A 121 9.84 -40.51 -18.53
CA SER A 121 8.89 -40.37 -17.41
C SER A 121 8.37 -38.92 -17.28
N GLY A 122 7.17 -38.65 -17.78
CA GLY A 122 6.45 -37.39 -17.52
C GLY A 122 5.39 -37.58 -16.43
N LEU A 123 4.99 -36.50 -15.77
CA LEU A 123 3.77 -36.52 -14.97
C LEU A 123 2.59 -36.95 -15.86
N PRO A 124 1.66 -37.79 -15.36
CA PRO A 124 0.50 -38.20 -16.13
C PRO A 124 -0.29 -36.99 -16.64
N GLY A 125 -0.75 -37.04 -17.89
CA GLY A 125 -1.62 -36.00 -18.47
C GLY A 125 -2.91 -35.75 -17.65
N ALA A 126 -3.30 -36.72 -16.81
CA ALA A 126 -4.37 -36.59 -15.84
C ALA A 126 -4.15 -35.43 -14.84
N TYR A 127 -2.91 -35.13 -14.44
CA TYR A 127 -2.62 -34.00 -13.54
C TYR A 127 -2.74 -32.66 -14.27
N ALA A 128 -2.28 -32.55 -15.52
CA ALA A 128 -2.50 -31.35 -16.32
C ALA A 128 -4.00 -31.07 -16.50
N ALA A 129 -4.79 -32.10 -16.80
CA ALA A 129 -6.25 -32.00 -16.89
C ALA A 129 -6.90 -31.62 -15.56
N LEU A 130 -6.44 -32.20 -14.44
CA LEU A 130 -6.91 -31.87 -13.10
C LEU A 130 -6.65 -30.40 -12.76
N LEU A 131 -5.41 -29.92 -12.94
CA LEU A 131 -5.07 -28.53 -12.66
C LEU A 131 -5.87 -27.59 -13.56
N GLY A 132 -6.03 -27.92 -14.85
CA GLY A 132 -6.87 -27.14 -15.76
C GLY A 132 -8.31 -27.00 -15.28
N ARG A 133 -8.89 -28.04 -14.68
CA ARG A 133 -10.24 -28.01 -14.08
C ARG A 133 -10.30 -27.18 -12.80
N LEU A 134 -9.26 -27.21 -11.97
CA LEU A 134 -9.20 -26.47 -10.70
C LEU A 134 -8.80 -25.00 -10.89
N TYR A 135 -8.26 -24.64 -12.05
CA TYR A 135 -7.70 -23.32 -12.32
C TYR A 135 -8.67 -22.13 -12.10
N PRO A 136 -9.95 -22.20 -12.51
CA PRO A 136 -10.88 -21.10 -12.25
C PRO A 136 -11.10 -20.81 -10.75
N ASN A 137 -11.07 -21.84 -9.91
CA ASN A 137 -11.19 -21.67 -8.46
C ASN A 137 -9.93 -21.05 -7.88
N LEU A 138 -8.74 -21.46 -8.36
CA LEU A 138 -7.46 -20.85 -7.98
C LEU A 138 -7.47 -19.34 -8.27
N ALA A 139 -7.95 -18.96 -9.47
CA ALA A 139 -8.05 -17.55 -9.90
C ALA A 139 -9.08 -16.72 -9.10
N THR A 140 -10.04 -17.36 -8.44
CA THR A 140 -11.07 -16.69 -7.62
C THR A 140 -10.67 -16.60 -6.14
N ALA A 141 -9.75 -17.46 -5.70
CA ALA A 141 -9.38 -17.60 -4.29
C ALA A 141 -8.72 -16.35 -3.70
N SER A 142 -7.92 -15.62 -4.49
CA SER A 142 -7.27 -14.38 -4.06
C SER A 142 -8.28 -13.38 -3.49
N ARG A 143 -9.36 -13.11 -4.21
CA ARG A 143 -10.47 -12.24 -3.80
C ARG A 143 -11.17 -12.74 -2.53
N TYR A 144 -11.36 -14.04 -2.39
CA TYR A 144 -11.94 -14.64 -1.18
C TYR A 144 -11.08 -14.33 0.04
N PHE A 145 -9.76 -14.53 -0.04
CA PHE A 145 -8.85 -14.28 1.08
C PHE A 145 -8.66 -12.79 1.37
N LEU A 146 -8.70 -11.92 0.35
CA LEU A 146 -8.75 -10.47 0.55
C LEU A 146 -9.95 -10.05 1.39
N GLY A 147 -11.15 -10.53 1.06
CA GLY A 147 -12.37 -10.22 1.82
C GLY A 147 -12.38 -10.78 3.25
N LYS A 148 -11.39 -11.61 3.61
CA LYS A 148 -11.17 -12.15 4.96
C LYS A 148 -9.95 -11.55 5.65
N GLU A 149 -9.32 -10.54 5.04
CA GLU A 149 -8.11 -9.90 5.55
C GLU A 149 -6.92 -10.85 5.74
N LYS A 150 -6.95 -11.98 5.02
CA LYS A 150 -5.87 -12.98 4.99
C LYS A 150 -4.89 -12.63 3.88
N TRP A 151 -4.11 -11.57 4.11
CA TRP A 151 -3.26 -10.95 3.10
C TRP A 151 -2.22 -11.90 2.51
N SER A 152 -1.54 -12.67 3.35
CA SER A 152 -0.53 -13.64 2.91
C SER A 152 -1.14 -14.72 2.00
N GLU A 153 -2.33 -15.20 2.35
CA GLU A 153 -3.10 -16.14 1.54
C GLU A 153 -3.54 -15.53 0.21
N ALA A 154 -4.12 -14.33 0.23
CA ALA A 154 -4.49 -13.62 -0.98
C ALA A 154 -3.31 -13.48 -1.95
N ALA A 155 -2.16 -13.03 -1.46
CA ALA A 155 -0.94 -12.88 -2.24
C ALA A 155 -0.46 -14.21 -2.84
N ARG A 156 -0.40 -15.30 -2.05
CA ARG A 156 0.06 -16.60 -2.58
C ARG A 156 -0.89 -17.14 -3.66
N PHE A 157 -2.20 -16.99 -3.50
CA PHE A 157 -3.18 -17.48 -4.49
C PHE A 157 -3.12 -16.65 -5.78
N ALA A 158 -3.04 -15.33 -5.66
CA ALA A 158 -2.85 -14.44 -6.81
C ALA A 158 -1.56 -14.77 -7.57
N LYS A 159 -0.44 -14.94 -6.87
CA LYS A 159 0.84 -15.33 -7.47
C LYS A 159 0.77 -16.68 -8.17
N MET A 160 0.22 -17.69 -7.50
CA MET A 160 0.07 -19.03 -8.08
C MET A 160 -0.77 -18.97 -9.37
N THR A 161 -1.85 -18.17 -9.38
CA THR A 161 -2.65 -17.95 -10.60
C THR A 161 -1.80 -17.35 -11.72
N LEU A 162 -1.07 -16.26 -11.48
CA LEU A 162 -0.29 -15.57 -12.51
C LEU A 162 0.94 -16.35 -13.02
N GLU A 163 1.47 -17.27 -12.21
CA GLU A 163 2.66 -18.06 -12.54
C GLU A 163 2.31 -19.45 -13.11
N ALA A 164 1.29 -20.13 -12.57
CA ALA A 164 0.99 -21.51 -12.92
C ALA A 164 0.64 -21.70 -14.39
N GLN A 165 -0.05 -20.74 -15.03
CA GLN A 165 -0.38 -20.82 -16.47
C GLN A 165 0.85 -20.98 -17.37
N LYS A 166 2.01 -20.46 -16.93
CA LYS A 166 3.27 -20.45 -17.66
C LYS A 166 4.06 -21.76 -17.48
N ALA A 167 3.58 -22.66 -16.63
CA ALA A 167 4.26 -23.92 -16.36
C ALA A 167 4.33 -24.79 -17.63
N PRO A 168 5.48 -25.44 -17.91
CA PRO A 168 5.63 -26.32 -19.07
C PRO A 168 4.60 -27.46 -19.15
N LEU A 169 4.05 -27.90 -18.01
CA LEU A 169 2.94 -28.86 -17.92
C LEU A 169 1.73 -28.43 -18.77
N PHE A 170 1.50 -27.14 -18.92
CA PHE A 170 0.36 -26.58 -19.66
C PHE A 170 0.67 -26.26 -21.14
N LYS A 171 1.89 -26.55 -21.62
CA LYS A 171 2.32 -26.17 -22.99
C LYS A 171 1.37 -26.62 -24.09
N GLN A 172 0.78 -27.81 -23.96
CA GLN A 172 -0.16 -28.34 -24.96
C GLN A 172 -1.57 -27.76 -24.82
N ARG A 173 -2.00 -27.44 -23.60
CA ARG A 173 -3.35 -26.96 -23.29
C ARG A 173 -3.31 -26.04 -22.07
N PRO A 174 -3.06 -24.75 -22.26
CA PRO A 174 -3.10 -23.80 -21.16
C PRO A 174 -4.53 -23.66 -20.63
N PRO A 175 -4.70 -23.53 -19.30
CA PRO A 175 -6.00 -23.18 -18.73
C PRO A 175 -6.39 -21.78 -19.21
N ALA A 176 -7.67 -21.59 -19.49
CA ALA A 176 -8.19 -20.27 -19.84
C ALA A 176 -8.20 -19.38 -18.59
N LEU A 177 -7.60 -18.19 -18.69
CA LEU A 177 -7.71 -17.12 -17.72
C LEU A 177 -8.22 -15.89 -18.45
N PRO A 178 -9.46 -15.43 -18.20
CA PRO A 178 -9.93 -14.17 -18.75
C PRO A 178 -9.00 -13.02 -18.35
N GLU A 179 -8.69 -12.13 -19.29
CA GLU A 179 -7.78 -10.99 -19.06
C GLU A 179 -8.21 -10.15 -17.84
N ALA A 180 -9.51 -9.92 -17.65
CA ALA A 180 -10.05 -9.23 -16.47
C ALA A 180 -9.67 -9.93 -15.15
N LEU A 181 -9.71 -11.27 -15.09
CA LEU A 181 -9.28 -12.01 -13.90
C LEU A 181 -7.77 -12.04 -13.74
N GLU A 182 -7.02 -12.00 -14.83
CA GLU A 182 -5.56 -11.86 -14.79
C GLU A 182 -5.16 -10.51 -14.18
N MET A 183 -5.71 -9.41 -14.68
CA MET A 183 -5.49 -8.06 -14.14
C MET A 183 -5.97 -7.93 -12.70
N GLN A 184 -7.13 -8.52 -12.37
CA GLN A 184 -7.63 -8.54 -11.00
C GLN A 184 -6.67 -9.27 -10.06
N ASN A 185 -6.16 -10.45 -10.44
CA ASN A 185 -5.19 -11.17 -9.61
C ASN A 185 -3.88 -10.38 -9.44
N ALA A 186 -3.46 -9.64 -10.47
CA ALA A 186 -2.30 -8.75 -10.36
C ALA A 186 -2.55 -7.59 -9.37
N ALA A 187 -3.73 -6.98 -9.40
CA ALA A 187 -4.13 -5.94 -8.45
C ALA A 187 -4.28 -6.50 -7.01
N ASP A 188 -4.92 -7.67 -6.87
CA ASP A 188 -5.09 -8.38 -5.62
C ASP A 188 -3.73 -8.72 -4.99
N TYR A 189 -2.75 -9.14 -5.81
CA TYR A 189 -1.38 -9.40 -5.38
C TYR A 189 -0.68 -8.14 -4.84
N LEU A 190 -0.79 -7.03 -5.57
CA LEU A 190 -0.21 -5.75 -5.16
C LEU A 190 -0.80 -5.29 -3.82
N TYR A 191 -2.12 -5.28 -3.70
CA TYR A 191 -2.78 -4.84 -2.47
C TYR A 191 -2.46 -5.77 -1.28
N ALA A 192 -2.53 -7.09 -1.49
CA ALA A 192 -2.19 -8.06 -0.46
C ALA A 192 -0.72 -7.95 -0.03
N GLY A 193 0.20 -7.74 -0.97
CA GLY A 193 1.62 -7.52 -0.70
C GLY A 193 1.85 -6.26 0.14
N TYR A 194 1.20 -5.15 -0.22
CA TYR A 194 1.21 -3.92 0.56
C TYR A 194 0.64 -4.15 1.98
N ALA A 195 -0.56 -4.71 2.10
CA ALA A 195 -1.24 -4.92 3.38
C ALA A 195 -0.51 -5.90 4.32
N SER A 196 0.29 -6.82 3.76
CA SER A 196 1.10 -7.77 4.53
C SER A 196 2.52 -7.28 4.86
N GLY A 197 2.90 -6.08 4.43
CA GLY A 197 4.25 -5.54 4.67
C GLY A 197 5.32 -6.02 3.69
N ASN A 198 4.95 -6.75 2.65
CA ASN A 198 5.86 -7.31 1.64
C ASN A 198 6.17 -6.29 0.52
N PHE A 199 6.59 -5.09 0.92
CA PHE A 199 6.60 -3.92 0.03
C PHE A 199 7.54 -4.02 -1.18
N ASP A 200 8.64 -4.77 -1.07
CA ASP A 200 9.59 -4.94 -2.17
C ASP A 200 9.05 -5.84 -3.28
N GLU A 201 8.28 -6.86 -2.91
CA GLU A 201 7.74 -7.86 -3.86
C GLU A 201 6.36 -7.44 -4.39
N ALA A 202 5.58 -6.66 -3.64
CA ALA A 202 4.21 -6.27 -4.00
C ALA A 202 4.06 -5.69 -5.43
N PRO A 203 4.99 -4.84 -5.93
CA PRO A 203 4.88 -4.27 -7.28
C PRO A 203 5.18 -5.24 -8.43
N ARG A 204 5.54 -6.50 -8.16
CA ARG A 204 6.02 -7.46 -9.19
C ARG A 204 5.09 -7.60 -10.40
N TYR A 205 3.78 -7.51 -10.20
CA TYR A 205 2.77 -7.62 -11.25
C TYR A 205 2.04 -6.31 -11.54
N ALA A 206 2.58 -5.18 -11.07
CA ALA A 206 1.92 -3.86 -11.20
C ALA A 206 1.61 -3.47 -12.65
N GLU A 207 2.54 -3.70 -13.58
CA GLU A 207 2.33 -3.40 -15.01
C GLU A 207 1.14 -4.18 -15.61
N LEU A 208 0.85 -5.37 -15.08
CA LEU A 208 -0.31 -6.17 -15.49
C LEU A 208 -1.59 -5.63 -14.88
N ALA A 209 -1.57 -5.28 -13.58
CA ALA A 209 -2.71 -4.65 -12.90
C ALA A 209 -3.10 -3.31 -13.54
N LEU A 210 -2.11 -2.53 -13.98
CA LEU A 210 -2.30 -1.21 -14.59
C LEU A 210 -3.00 -1.24 -15.97
N ARG A 211 -3.11 -2.41 -16.60
CA ARG A 211 -3.86 -2.58 -17.86
C ARG A 211 -5.37 -2.45 -17.68
N ASP A 212 -5.88 -2.66 -16.46
CA ASP A 212 -7.28 -2.45 -16.13
C ASP A 212 -7.57 -0.96 -16.03
N SER A 213 -8.10 -0.38 -17.10
CA SER A 213 -8.42 1.05 -17.17
C SER A 213 -9.47 1.49 -16.17
N ALA A 214 -10.40 0.61 -15.78
CA ALA A 214 -11.47 0.94 -14.85
C ALA A 214 -10.98 1.08 -13.40
N HIS A 215 -9.92 0.33 -13.04
CA HIS A 215 -9.35 0.32 -11.69
C HIS A 215 -7.93 0.90 -11.62
N ARG A 216 -7.45 1.51 -12.71
CA ARG A 216 -6.07 2.01 -12.83
C ARG A 216 -5.68 2.99 -11.72
N SER A 217 -6.57 3.92 -11.34
CA SER A 217 -6.31 4.89 -10.26
C SER A 217 -6.06 4.18 -8.93
N THR A 218 -6.89 3.20 -8.55
CA THR A 218 -6.73 2.39 -7.33
C THR A 218 -5.39 1.65 -7.29
N VAL A 219 -4.96 1.10 -8.42
CA VAL A 219 -3.65 0.42 -8.55
C VAL A 219 -2.52 1.42 -8.31
N LEU A 220 -2.59 2.60 -8.93
CA LEU A 220 -1.57 3.64 -8.74
C LEU A 220 -1.54 4.20 -7.31
N HIS A 221 -2.71 4.38 -6.67
CA HIS A 221 -2.78 4.79 -5.26
C HIS A 221 -2.09 3.75 -4.36
N THR A 222 -2.36 2.47 -4.60
CA THR A 222 -1.71 1.38 -3.85
C THR A 222 -0.19 1.36 -4.07
N LEU A 223 0.29 1.63 -5.29
CA LEU A 223 1.72 1.77 -5.56
C LEU A 223 2.36 2.94 -4.80
N ALA A 224 1.72 4.11 -4.75
CA ALA A 224 2.22 5.24 -3.98
C ALA A 224 2.31 4.89 -2.48
N LEU A 225 1.25 4.30 -1.92
CA LEU A 225 1.26 3.85 -0.52
C LEU A 225 2.34 2.78 -0.27
N ASN A 226 2.57 1.89 -1.23
CA ASN A 226 3.64 0.90 -1.15
C ASN A 226 5.03 1.54 -1.15
N TYR A 227 5.30 2.54 -2.01
CA TYR A 227 6.57 3.27 -1.99
C TYR A 227 6.80 4.04 -0.69
N GLU A 228 5.75 4.64 -0.14
CA GLU A 228 5.78 5.31 1.16
C GLU A 228 6.13 4.32 2.29
N ALA A 229 5.42 3.18 2.35
CA ALA A 229 5.64 2.15 3.36
C ALA A 229 7.00 1.45 3.22
N ALA A 230 7.49 1.27 1.98
CA ALA A 230 8.83 0.77 1.67
C ALA A 230 9.96 1.73 2.05
N ARG A 231 9.64 2.95 2.51
CA ARG A 231 10.60 4.03 2.79
C ARG A 231 11.50 4.33 1.57
N LYS A 232 10.88 4.44 0.40
CA LYS A 232 11.51 4.80 -0.88
C LYS A 232 11.08 6.22 -1.29
N PRO A 233 11.57 7.26 -0.58
CA PRO A 233 10.99 8.59 -0.69
C PRO A 233 11.27 9.26 -2.03
N ASP A 234 12.41 8.99 -2.67
CA ASP A 234 12.75 9.58 -3.98
C ASP A 234 11.92 8.95 -5.11
N GLU A 235 11.73 7.63 -5.07
CA GLU A 235 10.81 6.92 -5.97
C GLU A 235 9.37 7.38 -5.76
N LEU A 236 8.95 7.55 -4.50
CA LEU A 236 7.64 8.10 -4.17
C LEU A 236 7.45 9.50 -4.76
N LEU A 237 8.40 10.41 -4.56
CA LEU A 237 8.32 11.78 -5.08
C LEU A 237 8.18 11.78 -6.61
N ALA A 238 9.05 11.04 -7.32
CA ALA A 238 8.99 10.95 -8.77
C ALA A 238 7.67 10.35 -9.26
N PHE A 239 7.15 9.34 -8.54
CA PHE A 239 5.87 8.70 -8.84
C PHE A 239 4.69 9.67 -8.65
N LEU A 240 4.66 10.42 -7.55
CA LEU A 240 3.61 11.39 -7.25
C LEU A 240 3.63 12.58 -8.23
N GLN A 241 4.81 13.07 -8.62
CA GLN A 241 4.95 14.12 -9.64
C GLN A 241 4.34 13.68 -10.98
N ARG A 242 4.64 12.45 -11.42
CA ARG A 242 4.01 11.87 -12.61
C ARG A 242 2.51 11.70 -12.42
N GLY A 243 2.08 11.22 -11.25
CA GLY A 243 0.67 11.02 -10.92
C GLY A 243 -0.15 12.31 -11.02
N VAL A 244 0.35 13.44 -10.49
CA VAL A 244 -0.32 14.74 -10.63
C VAL A 244 -0.37 15.21 -12.09
N HIS A 245 0.67 14.95 -12.88
CA HIS A 245 0.68 15.32 -14.30
C HIS A 245 -0.29 14.47 -15.14
N GLU A 246 -0.32 13.16 -14.93
CA GLU A 246 -1.18 12.22 -15.66
C GLU A 246 -2.65 12.28 -15.17
N TYR A 247 -2.88 12.58 -13.89
CA TYR A 247 -4.19 12.61 -13.23
C TYR A 247 -4.41 13.93 -12.48
N PRO A 248 -4.46 15.08 -13.18
CA PRO A 248 -4.50 16.39 -12.55
C PRO A 248 -5.73 16.61 -11.67
N ASN A 249 -6.83 15.87 -11.89
CA ASN A 249 -8.07 15.97 -11.11
C ASN A 249 -8.17 15.02 -9.91
N ASP A 250 -7.18 14.15 -9.72
CA ASP A 250 -7.17 13.19 -8.62
C ASP A 250 -6.61 13.85 -7.35
N ASP A 251 -7.44 13.90 -6.30
CA ASP A 251 -7.11 14.55 -5.05
C ASP A 251 -6.02 13.78 -4.26
N PHE A 252 -5.89 12.46 -4.46
CA PHE A 252 -4.90 11.63 -3.76
C PHE A 252 -3.47 12.03 -4.14
N PHE A 253 -3.18 12.12 -5.44
CA PHE A 253 -1.83 12.43 -5.91
C PHE A 253 -1.39 13.82 -5.48
N PHE A 254 -2.26 14.82 -5.59
CA PHE A 254 -1.94 16.18 -5.16
C PHE A 254 -1.65 16.22 -3.65
N SER A 255 -2.53 15.64 -2.84
CA SER A 255 -2.40 15.67 -1.38
C SER A 255 -1.10 14.99 -0.93
N LYS A 256 -0.80 13.80 -1.49
CA LYS A 256 0.44 13.09 -1.20
C LYS A 256 1.69 13.83 -1.69
N LEU A 257 1.63 14.48 -2.85
CA LEU A 257 2.75 15.28 -3.36
C LEU A 257 3.00 16.52 -2.47
N ALA A 258 1.93 17.18 -2.02
CA ALA A 258 2.03 18.31 -1.11
C ALA A 258 2.65 17.91 0.24
N GLU A 259 2.21 16.79 0.83
CA GLU A 259 2.84 16.21 2.03
C GLU A 259 4.33 15.96 1.82
N GLU A 260 4.73 15.37 0.70
CA GLU A 260 6.13 15.09 0.38
C GLU A 260 6.96 16.38 0.24
N TYR A 261 6.45 17.39 -0.45
CA TYR A 261 7.13 18.67 -0.57
C TYR A 261 7.27 19.39 0.77
N PHE A 262 6.23 19.38 1.60
CA PHE A 262 6.29 19.95 2.94
C PHE A 262 7.28 19.23 3.86
N ARG A 263 7.38 17.89 3.76
CA ARG A 263 8.36 17.11 4.52
C ARG A 263 9.80 17.45 4.13
N ARG A 264 10.01 17.84 2.87
CA ARG A 264 11.32 18.19 2.30
C ARG A 264 11.64 19.69 2.32
N ASN A 265 10.77 20.54 2.87
CA ASN A 265 10.89 22.00 2.80
C ASN A 265 11.07 22.51 1.35
N ARG A 266 10.21 22.00 0.45
CA ARG A 266 10.18 22.32 -0.99
C ARG A 266 8.93 23.13 -1.35
N GLU A 267 8.68 24.20 -0.61
CA GLU A 267 7.49 25.04 -0.77
C GLU A 267 7.42 25.67 -2.17
N ARG A 268 8.55 26.01 -2.79
CA ARG A 268 8.57 26.61 -4.14
C ARG A 268 8.10 25.65 -5.21
N GLU A 269 8.53 24.39 -5.15
CA GLU A 269 8.07 23.35 -6.07
C GLU A 269 6.59 23.02 -5.88
N LEU A 270 6.11 23.02 -4.63
CA LEU A 270 4.68 22.89 -4.34
C LEU A 270 3.87 24.04 -4.96
N LEU A 271 4.32 25.29 -4.78
CA LEU A 271 3.64 26.45 -5.34
C LEU A 271 3.59 26.39 -6.88
N ALA A 272 4.68 26.02 -7.55
CA ALA A 272 4.68 25.84 -9.00
C ALA A 272 3.69 24.75 -9.46
N CYS A 273 3.55 23.68 -8.66
CA CYS A 273 2.55 22.65 -8.91
C CYS A 273 1.11 23.14 -8.66
N VAL A 274 0.89 23.95 -7.63
CA VAL A 274 -0.43 24.57 -7.38
C VAL A 274 -0.80 25.50 -8.54
N ASP A 275 0.12 26.33 -9.00
CA ASP A 275 -0.11 27.28 -10.09
C ASP A 275 -0.46 26.58 -11.41
N SER A 276 0.10 25.39 -11.67
CA SER A 276 -0.26 24.60 -12.86
C SER A 276 -1.63 23.93 -12.74
N LEU A 277 -2.10 23.62 -11.53
CA LEU A 277 -3.39 22.96 -11.29
C LEU A 277 -4.55 23.94 -11.12
N LEU A 278 -4.31 25.14 -10.58
CA LEU A 278 -5.35 26.13 -10.30
C LEU A 278 -6.26 26.44 -11.51
N PRO A 279 -5.74 26.64 -12.74
CA PRO A 279 -6.59 26.87 -13.92
C PRO A 279 -7.56 25.71 -14.22
N LEU A 280 -7.19 24.48 -13.85
CA LEU A 280 -8.00 23.27 -14.07
C LEU A 280 -8.96 23.00 -12.92
N ARG A 281 -8.63 23.49 -11.71
CA ARG A 281 -9.23 23.10 -10.44
C ARG A 281 -9.56 24.31 -9.56
N THR A 282 -10.08 25.37 -10.16
CA THR A 282 -10.31 26.68 -9.52
C THR A 282 -11.19 26.66 -8.27
N LYS A 283 -11.99 25.60 -8.06
CA LYS A 283 -12.87 25.43 -6.89
C LYS A 283 -12.34 24.43 -5.85
N LYS A 284 -11.11 23.93 -6.00
CA LYS A 284 -10.54 22.92 -5.10
C LYS A 284 -9.83 23.58 -3.91
N ALA A 285 -10.48 23.51 -2.75
CA ALA A 285 -9.98 24.04 -1.48
C ALA A 285 -8.55 23.59 -1.15
N ALA A 286 -8.24 22.30 -1.35
CA ALA A 286 -6.91 21.74 -1.07
C ALA A 286 -5.75 22.50 -1.75
N LEU A 287 -5.97 23.08 -2.94
CA LEU A 287 -4.94 23.86 -3.64
C LEU A 287 -4.63 25.18 -2.91
N TYR A 288 -5.67 25.94 -2.54
CA TYR A 288 -5.50 27.20 -1.81
C TYR A 288 -4.99 26.97 -0.39
N ASP A 289 -5.38 25.86 0.21
CA ASP A 289 -4.95 25.45 1.53
C ASP A 289 -3.45 25.12 1.57
N ALA A 290 -2.96 24.33 0.61
CA ALA A 290 -1.53 24.07 0.43
C ALA A 290 -0.76 25.36 0.06
N GLN A 291 -1.35 26.24 -0.75
CA GLN A 291 -0.76 27.53 -1.12
C GLN A 291 -0.57 28.45 0.10
N ALA A 292 -1.58 28.57 0.96
CA ALA A 292 -1.51 29.37 2.18
C ALA A 292 -0.42 28.83 3.13
N GLU A 293 -0.38 27.52 3.35
CA GLU A 293 0.65 26.89 4.20
C GLU A 293 2.08 27.08 3.64
N ALA A 294 2.27 26.93 2.33
CA ALA A 294 3.55 27.16 1.68
C ALA A 294 4.03 28.62 1.87
N TYR A 295 3.14 29.60 1.66
CA TYR A 295 3.48 31.01 1.88
C TYR A 295 3.73 31.34 3.36
N ASP A 296 3.01 30.72 4.30
CA ASP A 296 3.24 30.88 5.74
C ASP A 296 4.65 30.37 6.14
N ARG A 297 5.04 29.17 5.71
CA ARG A 297 6.38 28.61 5.95
C ARG A 297 7.49 29.47 5.35
N MET A 298 7.23 30.07 4.18
CA MET A 298 8.15 31.00 3.52
C MET A 298 8.12 32.43 4.10
N ARG A 299 7.30 32.70 5.13
CA ARG A 299 7.12 34.03 5.76
C ARG A 299 6.68 35.11 4.75
N LYS A 300 5.79 34.73 3.83
CA LYS A 300 5.19 35.62 2.82
C LYS A 300 3.76 35.99 3.22
N ASP A 301 3.63 36.75 4.31
CA ASP A 301 2.33 37.01 4.96
C ASP A 301 1.26 37.58 4.02
N THR A 302 1.61 38.50 3.12
CA THR A 302 0.66 39.06 2.14
C THR A 302 0.11 38.00 1.19
N LEU A 303 0.97 37.10 0.70
CA LEU A 303 0.57 36.03 -0.23
C LEU A 303 -0.21 34.94 0.52
N CYS A 304 0.18 34.63 1.76
CA CYS A 304 -0.56 33.74 2.65
C CYS A 304 -1.99 34.25 2.88
N LEU A 305 -2.15 35.54 3.20
CA LEU A 305 -3.47 36.16 3.38
C LEU A 305 -4.34 36.04 2.12
N GLN A 306 -3.77 36.31 0.94
CA GLN A 306 -4.50 36.19 -0.33
C GLN A 306 -4.95 34.74 -0.59
N ALA A 307 -4.06 33.77 -0.40
CA ALA A 307 -4.38 32.35 -0.55
C ALA A 307 -5.45 31.89 0.45
N ALA A 308 -5.35 32.30 1.72
CA ALA A 308 -6.32 31.97 2.76
C ALA A 308 -7.70 32.61 2.53
N GLN A 309 -7.75 33.84 1.99
CA GLN A 309 -9.01 34.47 1.56
C GLN A 309 -9.64 33.73 0.37
N ASN A 310 -8.83 33.21 -0.55
CA ASN A 310 -9.35 32.37 -1.63
C ASN A 310 -9.84 31.02 -1.11
N LEU A 311 -9.14 30.41 -0.14
CA LEU A 311 -9.60 29.22 0.57
C LEU A 311 -10.97 29.47 1.21
N GLN A 312 -11.13 30.56 1.97
CA GLN A 312 -12.40 30.93 2.59
C GLN A 312 -13.53 31.14 1.57
N LYS A 313 -13.23 31.65 0.37
CA LYS A 313 -14.25 31.83 -0.68
C LYS A 313 -14.74 30.49 -1.24
N VAL A 314 -13.86 29.50 -1.38
CA VAL A 314 -14.22 28.19 -1.97
C VAL A 314 -14.72 27.20 -0.92
N ASP A 315 -14.30 27.37 0.32
CA ASP A 315 -14.66 26.54 1.48
C ASP A 315 -14.81 27.43 2.73
N PRO A 316 -15.98 28.08 2.91
CA PRO A 316 -16.20 29.04 3.99
C PRO A 316 -16.10 28.47 5.41
N ASP A 317 -16.31 27.16 5.56
CA ASP A 317 -16.27 26.46 6.84
C ASP A 317 -14.87 25.91 7.17
N ASN A 318 -13.88 26.14 6.30
CA ASN A 318 -12.53 25.68 6.51
C ASN A 318 -11.83 26.45 7.65
N ALA A 319 -11.67 25.79 8.80
CA ALA A 319 -11.01 26.37 9.96
C ALA A 319 -9.56 26.83 9.68
N ARG A 320 -8.84 26.18 8.74
CA ARG A 320 -7.46 26.60 8.40
C ARG A 320 -7.45 27.96 7.68
N ALA A 321 -8.49 28.32 6.95
CA ALA A 321 -8.60 29.65 6.34
C ALA A 321 -8.60 30.75 7.41
N ASP A 322 -9.42 30.57 8.45
CA ASP A 322 -9.47 31.48 9.60
C ASP A 322 -8.13 31.54 10.35
N TYR A 323 -7.47 30.40 10.55
CA TYR A 323 -6.13 30.37 11.14
C TYR A 323 -5.12 31.21 10.36
N PHE A 324 -4.99 30.98 9.04
CA PHE A 324 -4.02 31.67 8.21
C PHE A 324 -4.34 33.17 8.05
N ILE A 325 -5.61 33.55 7.91
CA ILE A 325 -6.02 34.97 7.85
C ILE A 325 -5.67 35.66 9.17
N GLY A 326 -6.06 35.08 10.30
CA GLY A 326 -5.78 35.62 11.62
C GLY A 326 -4.29 35.79 11.90
N LYS A 327 -3.50 34.74 11.62
CA LYS A 327 -2.04 34.74 11.77
C LYS A 327 -1.37 35.80 10.89
N ALA A 328 -1.77 35.92 9.63
CA ALA A 328 -1.20 36.92 8.71
C ALA A 328 -1.47 38.35 9.19
N TYR A 329 -2.65 38.64 9.73
CA TYR A 329 -2.95 39.94 10.32
C TYR A 329 -2.15 40.22 11.60
N VAL A 330 -1.94 39.22 12.47
CA VAL A 330 -1.04 39.36 13.65
C VAL A 330 0.39 39.66 13.21
N HIS A 331 0.93 38.94 12.23
CA HIS A 331 2.26 39.20 11.69
C HIS A 331 2.38 40.61 11.09
N ARG A 332 1.36 41.04 10.34
CA ARG A 332 1.28 42.40 9.79
C ARG A 332 1.22 43.46 10.89
N ALA A 333 0.51 43.20 11.99
CA ALA A 333 0.49 44.10 13.14
C ALA A 333 1.89 44.25 13.76
N LYS A 334 2.62 43.14 13.89
CA LYS A 334 3.98 43.10 14.45
C LYS A 334 5.03 43.74 13.54
N SER A 335 4.82 43.78 12.22
CA SER A 335 5.74 44.45 11.29
C SER A 335 5.58 45.97 11.23
N ILE A 336 4.50 46.51 11.81
CA ILE A 336 4.30 47.95 11.95
C ILE A 336 5.15 48.47 13.11
N LEU A 337 6.21 49.21 12.78
CA LEU A 337 7.08 49.83 13.77
C LEU A 337 6.42 51.08 14.37
N LEU A 338 6.28 51.11 15.69
CA LEU A 338 5.84 52.30 16.42
C LEU A 338 7.04 53.21 16.70
N PRO A 339 6.92 54.53 16.50
CA PRO A 339 7.91 55.48 17.00
C PRO A 339 8.11 55.33 18.52
N THR A 340 9.34 55.56 18.99
CA THR A 340 9.71 55.41 20.40
C THR A 340 9.00 56.40 21.33
N SER A 341 8.59 57.56 20.80
CA SER A 341 7.81 58.55 21.53
C SER A 341 6.38 58.61 21.00
N ILE A 342 5.42 58.56 21.92
CA ILE A 342 3.99 58.74 21.62
C ILE A 342 3.68 60.11 20.99
N LYS A 343 4.57 61.09 21.17
CA LYS A 343 4.45 62.44 20.62
C LYS A 343 5.13 62.58 19.24
N ALA A 344 5.83 61.55 18.77
CA ALA A 344 6.55 61.62 17.51
C ALA A 344 5.58 61.71 16.31
N PRO A 345 5.95 62.45 15.25
CA PRO A 345 5.18 62.45 14.01
C PRO A 345 4.94 61.03 13.51
N GLY A 346 3.69 60.72 13.15
CA GLY A 346 3.31 59.41 12.61
C GLY A 346 2.97 58.34 13.65
N TYR A 347 3.22 58.54 14.96
CA TYR A 347 2.90 57.55 16.00
C TYR A 347 1.42 57.14 15.96
N THR A 348 0.51 58.12 16.01
CA THR A 348 -0.93 57.87 15.99
C THR A 348 -1.39 57.10 14.75
N LYS A 349 -0.75 57.35 13.59
CA LYS A 349 -1.06 56.65 12.34
C LYS A 349 -0.60 55.19 12.40
N ALA A 350 0.64 54.95 12.84
CA ALA A 350 1.19 53.60 12.99
C ALA A 350 0.41 52.79 14.03
N PHE A 351 0.10 53.39 15.19
CA PHE A 351 -0.69 52.75 16.24
C PHE A 351 -2.09 52.36 15.76
N LYS A 352 -2.80 53.26 15.06
CA LYS A 352 -4.12 52.94 14.47
C LYS A 352 -4.04 51.81 13.44
N ALA A 353 -3.01 51.81 12.59
CA ALA A 353 -2.81 50.76 11.59
C ALA A 353 -2.53 49.39 12.24
N GLN A 354 -1.70 49.37 13.29
CA GLN A 354 -1.40 48.17 14.06
C GLN A 354 -2.65 47.64 14.78
N ARG A 355 -3.38 48.51 15.49
CA ARG A 355 -4.63 48.15 16.16
C ARG A 355 -5.65 47.57 15.19
N LYS A 356 -5.82 48.18 14.01
CA LYS A 356 -6.72 47.67 12.97
C LYS A 356 -6.36 46.24 12.54
N CYS A 357 -5.07 45.91 12.42
CA CYS A 357 -4.66 44.55 12.08
C CYS A 357 -5.09 43.54 13.17
N TYR A 358 -4.95 43.90 14.46
CA TYR A 358 -5.45 43.03 15.54
C TYR A 358 -6.98 42.91 15.57
N GLU A 359 -7.71 43.99 15.26
CA GLU A 359 -9.18 43.97 15.13
C GLU A 359 -9.63 43.01 14.02
N GLU A 360 -8.94 43.02 12.87
CA GLU A 360 -9.19 42.08 11.76
C GLU A 360 -8.79 40.63 12.14
N ALA A 361 -7.70 40.44 12.89
CA ALA A 361 -7.27 39.09 13.29
C ALA A 361 -8.23 38.39 14.26
N LYS A 362 -8.79 39.14 15.21
CA LYS A 362 -9.60 38.62 16.32
C LYS A 362 -10.72 37.65 15.90
N PRO A 363 -11.67 38.02 15.04
CA PRO A 363 -12.82 37.16 14.73
C PRO A 363 -12.40 35.86 14.04
N HIS A 364 -11.33 35.89 13.23
CA HIS A 364 -10.81 34.69 12.57
C HIS A 364 -10.16 33.74 13.57
N LEU A 365 -9.29 34.24 14.45
CA LEU A 365 -8.64 33.39 15.45
C LEU A 365 -9.61 32.82 16.49
N GLU A 366 -10.67 33.57 16.84
CA GLU A 366 -11.74 33.08 17.73
C GLU A 366 -12.56 31.95 17.07
N ARG A 367 -12.88 32.08 15.78
CA ARG A 367 -13.52 30.98 15.03
C ARG A 367 -12.61 29.77 14.90
N PHE A 368 -11.33 29.97 14.61
CA PHE A 368 -10.36 28.88 14.55
C PHE A 368 -10.24 28.16 15.91
N ARG A 369 -10.13 28.91 17.03
CA ARG A 369 -10.13 28.34 18.38
C ARG A 369 -11.37 27.49 18.65
N LYS A 370 -12.56 27.95 18.22
CA LYS A 370 -13.81 27.21 18.37
C LYS A 370 -13.81 25.91 17.56
N ALA A 371 -13.23 25.93 16.36
CA ALA A 371 -13.15 24.77 15.47
C ALA A 371 -12.05 23.76 15.88
N ALA A 372 -10.96 24.23 16.51
CA ALA A 372 -9.83 23.42 16.95
C ALA A 372 -9.48 23.68 18.43
N PRO A 373 -10.38 23.34 19.38
CA PRO A 373 -10.20 23.64 20.81
C PRO A 373 -9.01 22.87 21.43
N ASP A 374 -8.60 21.77 20.82
CA ASP A 374 -7.49 20.90 21.19
C ASP A 374 -6.12 21.35 20.65
N ALA A 375 -6.07 22.48 19.93
CA ALA A 375 -4.84 23.03 19.36
C ALA A 375 -4.35 24.36 20.00
N PRO A 376 -4.26 24.49 21.35
CA PRO A 376 -3.87 25.75 22.01
C PRO A 376 -2.49 26.26 21.58
N ARG A 377 -1.58 25.37 21.19
CA ARG A 377 -0.26 25.74 20.66
C ARG A 377 -0.33 26.61 19.39
N LEU A 378 -1.42 26.53 18.62
CA LEU A 378 -1.61 27.30 17.40
C LEU A 378 -2.31 28.64 17.66
N TRP A 379 -3.42 28.64 18.40
CA TRP A 379 -4.23 29.84 18.59
C TRP A 379 -3.84 30.68 19.81
N ALA A 380 -3.33 30.08 20.91
CA ALA A 380 -3.13 30.81 22.15
C ALA A 380 -2.08 31.93 22.04
N PRO A 381 -0.90 31.73 21.42
CA PRO A 381 0.08 32.80 21.26
C PRO A 381 -0.46 33.97 20.40
N LEU A 382 -1.24 33.64 19.36
CA LEU A 382 -1.81 34.65 18.46
C LEU A 382 -2.93 35.44 19.15
N LEU A 383 -3.82 34.76 19.87
CA LEU A 383 -4.89 35.40 20.64
C LEU A 383 -4.34 36.19 21.84
N TYR A 384 -3.24 35.76 22.45
CA TYR A 384 -2.53 36.53 23.46
C TYR A 384 -2.10 37.90 22.92
N ASP A 385 -1.44 37.92 21.76
CA ASP A 385 -1.05 39.19 21.11
C ASP A 385 -2.26 40.06 20.79
N VAL A 386 -3.33 39.47 20.26
CA VAL A 386 -4.56 40.20 19.92
C VAL A 386 -5.20 40.81 21.16
N TYR A 387 -5.44 40.03 22.21
CA TYR A 387 -6.13 40.50 23.41
C TYR A 387 -5.31 41.53 24.19
N LEU A 388 -3.98 41.36 24.25
CA LEU A 388 -3.07 42.34 24.83
C LEU A 388 -3.15 43.69 24.11
N ASN A 389 -3.00 43.69 22.77
CA ASN A 389 -2.91 44.93 22.00
C ASN A 389 -4.26 45.62 21.79
N LEU A 390 -5.37 44.91 22.00
CA LEU A 390 -6.72 45.48 22.00
C LEU A 390 -7.23 45.90 23.39
N ASN A 391 -6.43 45.70 24.44
CA ASN A 391 -6.78 45.97 25.84
C ASN A 391 -8.03 45.20 26.30
N LEU A 392 -8.14 43.92 25.93
CA LEU A 392 -9.26 43.04 26.30
C LEU A 392 -8.90 42.25 27.57
N GLY A 393 -9.01 42.91 28.73
CA GLY A 393 -8.47 42.39 30.00
C GLY A 393 -9.01 41.01 30.41
N LYS A 394 -10.32 40.77 30.29
CA LYS A 394 -10.94 39.50 30.68
C LYS A 394 -10.46 38.35 29.80
N GLU A 395 -10.47 38.54 28.49
CA GLU A 395 -10.02 37.57 27.50
C GLU A 395 -8.50 37.34 27.60
N PHE A 396 -7.74 38.39 27.91
CA PHE A 396 -6.30 38.31 28.14
C PHE A 396 -5.94 37.51 29.39
N GLU A 397 -6.65 37.70 30.51
CA GLU A 397 -6.47 36.89 31.72
C GLU A 397 -6.77 35.41 31.46
N GLU A 398 -7.80 35.12 30.66
CA GLU A 398 -8.14 33.76 30.27
C GLU A 398 -7.03 33.12 29.41
N ILE A 399 -6.59 33.82 28.37
CA ILE A 399 -5.63 33.28 27.39
C ILE A 399 -4.23 33.09 28.00
N SER A 400 -3.86 33.90 29.00
CA SER A 400 -2.58 33.82 29.70
C SER A 400 -2.33 32.46 30.37
N LYS A 401 -3.40 31.70 30.69
CA LYS A 401 -3.30 30.35 31.26
C LYS A 401 -2.68 29.34 30.29
N TYR A 402 -2.69 29.62 29.00
CA TYR A 402 -2.17 28.74 27.94
C TYR A 402 -0.74 29.09 27.51
N ASN A 403 -0.19 30.20 27.99
CA ASN A 403 1.13 30.70 27.61
C ASN A 403 2.01 30.87 28.87
N PRO A 404 2.42 29.76 29.53
CA PRO A 404 3.32 29.86 30.67
C PRO A 404 4.67 30.39 30.18
N VAL A 405 5.08 31.50 30.80
CA VAL A 405 6.35 32.22 30.58
C VAL A 405 7.54 31.29 30.53
#